data_AF-J3D1F3-F1
#
_entry.id   AF-J3D1F3-F1
#
_cell.length_a   1.000
_cell.length_b   1.000
_cell.length_c   1.000
_cell.angle_alpha   90.00
_cell.angle_beta   90.00
_cell.angle_gamma   90.00
#
_symmetry.space_group_name_H-M   'P 1'
#
loop_
_entity.id
_entity.type
_entity.pdbx_description
1 polymer ?
#
loop_
_entity_poly.entity_id
_entity_poly.type
_entity_poly.pdbx_seq_one_letter_code
_entity_poly.pdbx_strand_id
1 'polypeptide(L)'
;MPNSIDAAKFFLAQANEDAGDLVSNLKLQKLVYYAQGFHLAVFGSPLFDEQIEAWTHGPVVPSVYHHYKHHGSGSIPFPTDFDAEVFSAEQIDLLNEVQQIYGQYSAWRLREMTHEEAPWKNNFKAGALNLEIPKDEMQAFFKGLVK
;
A
#
# COMPACT_ATOMS: atom_id res chain seq x y z
N MET A 1 -7.39 1.13 15.81
CA MET A 1 -6.61 1.68 14.68
C MET A 1 -5.81 0.53 14.11
N PRO A 2 -5.95 0.22 12.82
CA PRO A 2 -5.24 -0.88 12.20
C PRO A 2 -3.74 -0.59 12.11
N ASN A 3 -2.93 -1.64 12.09
CA ASN A 3 -1.51 -1.55 11.74
C ASN A 3 -1.29 -1.82 10.25
N SER A 4 -0.06 -1.65 9.76
CA SER A 4 0.27 -1.88 8.35
C SER A 4 0.06 -3.31 7.85
N ILE A 5 0.20 -4.31 8.73
CA ILE A 5 -0.08 -5.73 8.41
C ILE A 5 -1.58 -5.96 8.28
N ASP A 6 -2.40 -5.33 9.11
CA ASP A 6 -3.86 -5.42 8.97
C ASP A 6 -4.30 -4.88 7.60
N ALA A 7 -3.78 -3.71 7.20
CA ALA A 7 -4.04 -3.14 5.87
C ALA A 7 -3.56 -4.06 4.74
N ALA A 8 -2.41 -4.72 4.90
CA ALA A 8 -1.92 -5.70 3.94
C ALA A 8 -2.85 -6.93 3.83
N LYS A 9 -3.28 -7.47 4.97
CA LYS A 9 -4.22 -8.61 5.03
C LYS A 9 -5.55 -8.28 4.35
N PHE A 10 -6.05 -7.05 4.48
CA PHE A 10 -7.25 -6.63 3.75
C PHE A 10 -7.11 -6.88 2.25
N PHE A 11 -6.03 -6.40 1.62
CA PHE A 11 -5.82 -6.57 0.18
C PHE A 11 -5.58 -8.04 -0.23
N LEU A 12 -4.92 -8.82 0.62
CA LEU A 12 -4.76 -10.25 0.40
C LEU A 12 -6.09 -11.01 0.50
N ALA A 13 -6.98 -10.60 1.42
CA ALA A 13 -8.29 -11.21 1.59
C ALA A 13 -9.25 -10.89 0.42
N GLN A 14 -9.02 -9.80 -0.31
CA GLN A 14 -9.78 -9.44 -1.51
C GLN A 14 -9.23 -10.07 -2.80
N ALA A 15 -8.07 -10.73 -2.75
CA ALA A 15 -7.48 -11.38 -3.91
C ALA A 15 -8.32 -12.58 -4.33
N ASN A 16 -8.69 -12.65 -5.61
CA ASN A 16 -9.42 -13.78 -6.17
C ASN A 16 -8.46 -14.67 -6.97
N GLU A 17 -7.93 -15.70 -6.31
CA GLU A 17 -7.01 -16.66 -6.93
C GLU A 17 -7.64 -17.40 -8.11
N ASP A 18 -8.95 -17.71 -8.05
CA ASP A 18 -9.68 -18.40 -9.13
C ASP A 18 -9.83 -17.52 -10.39
N ALA A 19 -9.83 -16.19 -10.21
CA ALA A 19 -9.80 -15.23 -11.31
C ALA A 19 -8.38 -14.95 -11.84
N GLY A 20 -7.36 -15.61 -11.28
CA GLY A 20 -5.94 -15.40 -11.62
C GLY A 20 -5.35 -14.12 -11.04
N ASP A 21 -6.06 -13.45 -10.12
CA ASP A 21 -5.56 -12.23 -9.47
C ASP A 21 -4.65 -12.57 -8.29
N LEU A 22 -3.38 -12.80 -8.60
CA LEU A 22 -2.34 -13.11 -7.63
C LEU A 22 -1.69 -11.83 -7.10
N VAL A 23 -1.59 -11.72 -5.77
CA VAL A 23 -0.96 -10.58 -5.11
C VAL A 23 0.47 -10.95 -4.71
N SER A 24 1.44 -10.38 -5.43
CA SER A 24 2.86 -10.49 -5.07
C SER A 24 3.26 -9.43 -4.03
N ASN A 25 4.43 -9.60 -3.41
CA ASN A 25 5.03 -8.59 -2.53
C ASN A 25 5.05 -7.20 -3.17
N LEU A 26 5.41 -7.09 -4.45
CA LEU A 26 5.49 -5.81 -5.13
C LEU A 26 4.12 -5.14 -5.27
N LYS A 27 3.08 -5.91 -5.64
CA LYS A 27 1.70 -5.40 -5.75
C LYS A 27 1.18 -4.97 -4.38
N LEU A 28 1.34 -5.83 -3.37
CA LEU A 28 0.87 -5.58 -2.00
C LEU A 28 1.43 -4.27 -1.44
N GLN A 29 2.73 -4.04 -1.59
CA GLN A 29 3.38 -2.81 -1.14
C GLN A 29 2.76 -1.54 -1.73
N LYS A 30 2.35 -1.61 -3.00
CA LYS A 30 1.76 -0.46 -3.69
C LYS A 30 0.32 -0.23 -3.25
N LEU A 31 -0.46 -1.28 -3.06
CA LEU A 31 -1.84 -1.17 -2.55
C LEU A 31 -1.85 -0.57 -1.14
N VAL A 32 -0.98 -1.02 -0.24
CA VAL A 32 -0.87 -0.48 1.12
C VAL A 32 -0.41 0.99 1.12
N TYR A 33 0.53 1.35 0.24
CA TYR A 33 0.93 2.75 0.05
C TYR A 33 -0.23 3.64 -0.42
N TYR A 34 -1.00 3.19 -1.41
CA TYR A 34 -2.17 3.93 -1.89
C TYR A 34 -3.23 4.07 -0.79
N ALA A 35 -3.48 3.02 -0.01
CA ALA A 35 -4.39 3.07 1.13
C ALA A 35 -4.00 4.16 2.15
N GLN A 36 -2.72 4.20 2.56
CA GLN A 36 -2.22 5.22 3.47
C GLN A 36 -2.36 6.63 2.88
N GLY A 37 -2.00 6.80 1.61
CA GLY A 37 -2.05 8.07 0.90
C GLY A 37 -3.47 8.65 0.82
N PHE A 38 -4.42 7.83 0.36
CA PHE A 38 -5.82 8.26 0.28
C PHE A 38 -6.46 8.47 1.65
N HIS A 39 -6.12 7.65 2.66
CA HIS A 39 -6.65 7.85 4.00
C HIS A 39 -6.18 9.19 4.60
N LEU A 40 -4.89 9.53 4.43
CA LEU A 40 -4.34 10.83 4.81
C LEU A 40 -5.06 11.99 4.10
N ALA A 41 -5.37 11.82 2.82
CA ALA A 41 -6.01 12.84 2.02
C ALA A 41 -7.48 13.07 2.39
N VAL A 42 -8.24 11.99 2.54
CA VAL A 42 -9.69 12.01 2.79
C VAL A 42 -10.01 12.32 4.25
N PHE A 43 -9.33 11.66 5.20
CA PHE A 43 -9.66 11.75 6.63
C PHE A 43 -8.75 12.67 7.41
N GLY A 44 -7.65 13.13 6.81
CA GLY A 44 -6.72 14.02 7.50
C GLY A 44 -5.80 13.33 8.51
N SER A 45 -5.87 12.01 8.63
CA SER A 45 -5.15 11.20 9.61
C SER A 45 -4.53 9.95 8.94
N PRO A 46 -3.48 9.34 9.53
CA PRO A 46 -2.91 8.10 8.99
C PRO A 46 -3.88 6.92 9.13
N LEU A 47 -3.84 5.98 8.18
CA LEU A 47 -4.53 4.68 8.33
C LEU A 47 -3.78 3.83 9.37
N PHE A 48 -2.45 3.80 9.28
CA PHE A 48 -1.53 3.14 10.20
C PHE A 48 -0.30 4.01 10.49
N ASP A 49 0.41 3.69 11.57
CA ASP A 49 1.50 4.52 12.10
C ASP A 49 2.87 4.22 11.50
N GLU A 50 3.10 3.01 11.00
CA GLU A 50 4.38 2.59 10.45
C GLU A 50 4.85 3.45 9.28
N GLN A 51 6.17 3.64 9.20
CA GLN A 51 6.79 4.44 8.15
C GLN A 51 6.70 3.75 6.78
N ILE A 52 6.66 4.58 5.75
CA ILE A 52 6.83 4.15 4.35
C ILE A 52 8.15 4.71 3.87
N GLU A 53 8.91 3.92 3.13
CA GLU A 53 10.22 4.31 2.61
C GLU A 53 10.26 4.28 1.08
N ALA A 54 11.06 5.17 0.50
CA ALA A 54 11.32 5.25 -0.93
C ALA A 54 12.42 4.25 -1.32
N TRP A 55 12.02 3.06 -1.80
CA TRP A 55 12.94 2.01 -2.25
C TRP A 55 13.06 1.98 -3.79
N THR A 56 14.02 1.20 -4.30
CA THR A 56 14.32 1.07 -5.75
C THR A 56 13.13 0.68 -6.63
N HIS A 57 12.13 -0.01 -6.07
CA HIS A 57 10.92 -0.44 -6.78
C HIS A 57 9.66 0.28 -6.30
N GLY A 58 9.81 1.52 -5.86
CA GLY A 58 8.73 2.38 -5.38
C GLY A 58 8.61 2.40 -3.86
N PRO A 59 7.54 3.00 -3.32
CA PRO A 59 7.28 3.07 -1.88
C PRO A 59 7.10 1.68 -1.28
N VAL A 60 7.65 1.48 -0.09
CA VAL A 60 7.63 0.21 0.66
C VAL A 60 7.34 0.50 2.12
N VAL A 61 6.39 -0.22 2.69
CA VAL A 61 6.18 -0.33 4.14
C VAL A 61 7.10 -1.44 4.66
N PRO A 62 8.19 -1.13 5.40
CA PRO A 62 9.20 -2.12 5.76
C PRO A 62 8.66 -3.27 6.60
N SER A 63 7.73 -3.01 7.52
CA SER A 63 7.04 -4.02 8.33
C SER A 63 6.34 -5.06 7.44
N VAL A 64 5.54 -4.61 6.47
CA VAL A 64 4.84 -5.48 5.50
C VAL A 64 5.84 -6.26 4.66
N TYR A 65 6.93 -5.62 4.19
CA TYR A 65 7.93 -6.30 3.38
C TYR A 65 8.60 -7.40 4.17
N HIS A 66 9.07 -7.12 5.38
CA HIS A 66 9.75 -8.11 6.20
C HIS A 66 8.85 -9.27 6.62
N HIS A 67 7.54 -9.02 6.78
CA HIS A 67 6.56 -10.06 7.06
C HIS A 67 6.39 -11.03 5.87
N TYR A 68 6.26 -10.51 4.65
CA TYR A 68 5.93 -11.32 3.46
C TYR A 68 7.11 -11.62 2.51
N LYS A 69 8.32 -11.11 2.76
CA LYS A 69 9.49 -11.24 1.86
C LYS A 69 9.85 -12.69 1.49
N HIS A 70 9.49 -13.65 2.34
CA HIS A 70 9.79 -15.06 2.13
C HIS A 70 9.05 -15.67 0.92
N HIS A 71 7.97 -15.02 0.45
CA HIS A 71 7.28 -15.37 -0.80
C HIS A 71 8.02 -14.87 -2.07
N GLY A 72 9.04 -14.03 -1.93
CA GLY A 72 9.80 -13.48 -3.05
C GLY A 72 8.89 -12.77 -4.06
N SER A 73 9.03 -13.12 -5.35
CA SER A 73 8.19 -12.63 -6.45
C SER A 73 6.91 -13.44 -6.68
N GLY A 74 6.68 -14.48 -5.89
CA GLY A 74 5.49 -15.33 -5.99
C GLY A 74 4.23 -14.68 -5.40
N SER A 75 3.11 -15.40 -5.51
CA SER A 75 1.86 -15.01 -4.84
C SER A 75 1.97 -15.18 -3.34
N ILE A 76 1.39 -14.24 -2.60
CA ILE A 76 1.15 -14.35 -1.17
C ILE A 76 -0.25 -14.96 -0.99
N PRO A 77 -0.40 -16.03 -0.18
CA PRO A 77 -1.68 -16.70 -0.01
C PRO A 77 -2.68 -15.85 0.78
N PHE A 78 -3.95 -16.25 0.70
CA PHE A 78 -5.01 -15.71 1.55
C PHE A 78 -4.64 -15.77 3.06
N PRO A 79 -4.87 -14.70 3.83
CA PRO A 79 -4.54 -14.65 5.26
C PRO A 79 -5.51 -15.51 6.09
N THR A 80 -4.98 -16.41 6.93
CA THR A 80 -5.84 -17.26 7.78
C THR A 80 -6.43 -16.54 9.00
N ASP A 81 -5.95 -15.34 9.30
CA ASP A 81 -6.24 -14.55 10.49
C ASP A 81 -6.58 -13.09 10.13
N PHE A 82 -7.35 -12.89 9.05
CA PHE A 82 -7.90 -11.59 8.69
C PHE A 82 -9.10 -11.25 9.59
N ASP A 83 -9.04 -10.09 10.22
CA ASP A 83 -10.10 -9.53 11.05
C ASP A 83 -10.50 -8.17 10.47
N ALA A 84 -11.74 -8.06 9.98
CA ALA A 84 -12.26 -6.82 9.43
C ALA A 84 -12.71 -5.84 10.53
N GLU A 85 -12.92 -6.29 11.78
CA GLU A 85 -13.45 -5.47 12.88
C GLU A 85 -12.42 -4.43 13.39
N VAL A 86 -11.15 -4.57 13.00
CA VAL A 86 -10.10 -3.58 13.32
C VAL A 86 -10.26 -2.27 12.55
N PHE A 87 -11.06 -2.25 11.49
CA PHE A 87 -11.33 -1.10 10.63
C PHE A 87 -12.71 -0.50 10.94
N SER A 88 -12.84 0.83 10.84
CA SER A 88 -14.16 1.47 10.79
C SER A 88 -14.84 1.25 9.44
N ALA A 89 -16.15 1.50 9.36
CA ALA A 89 -16.89 1.39 8.11
C ALA A 89 -16.30 2.29 7.00
N GLU A 90 -15.93 3.53 7.35
CA GLU A 90 -15.33 4.48 6.42
C GLU A 90 -13.94 4.04 5.94
N GLN A 91 -13.17 3.35 6.79
CA GLN A 91 -11.89 2.77 6.40
C GLN A 91 -12.08 1.59 5.44
N ILE A 92 -13.06 0.73 5.69
CA ILE A 92 -13.42 -0.36 4.79
C ILE A 92 -13.85 0.17 3.42
N ASP A 93 -14.69 1.21 3.39
CA ASP A 93 -15.14 1.83 2.13
C ASP A 93 -13.96 2.37 1.32
N LEU A 94 -13.04 3.09 1.96
CA LEU A 94 -11.83 3.60 1.31
C LEU A 94 -10.95 2.46 0.78
N LEU A 95 -10.73 1.42 1.59
CA LEU A 95 -9.88 0.29 1.20
C LEU A 95 -10.49 -0.49 0.02
N ASN A 96 -11.81 -0.64 -0.01
CA ASN A 96 -12.53 -1.21 -1.15
C ASN A 96 -12.35 -0.35 -2.41
N GLU A 97 -12.43 0.97 -2.30
CA GLU A 97 -12.22 1.89 -3.44
C GLU A 97 -10.78 1.79 -3.96
N VAL A 98 -9.79 1.74 -3.07
CA VAL A 98 -8.38 1.50 -3.44
C VAL A 98 -8.23 0.16 -4.15
N GLN A 99 -8.84 -0.90 -3.64
CA GLN A 99 -8.81 -2.22 -4.29
C GLN A 99 -9.48 -2.18 -5.68
N GLN A 100 -10.62 -1.52 -5.82
CA GLN A 100 -11.34 -1.41 -7.09
C GLN A 100 -10.54 -0.63 -8.14
N ILE A 101 -9.91 0.48 -7.75
CA ILE A 101 -9.18 1.35 -8.68
C ILE A 101 -7.77 0.83 -8.97
N TYR A 102 -7.02 0.44 -7.94
CA TYR A 102 -5.61 0.09 -8.05
C TYR A 102 -5.35 -1.41 -8.09
N GLY A 103 -6.23 -2.22 -7.50
CA GLY A 103 -6.13 -3.68 -7.49
C GLY A 103 -6.19 -4.29 -8.89
N GLN A 104 -6.86 -3.66 -9.85
CA GLN A 104 -6.89 -4.10 -11.25
C GLN A 104 -5.54 -3.98 -11.98
N TYR A 105 -4.60 -3.18 -11.47
CA TYR A 105 -3.30 -2.98 -12.12
C TYR A 105 -2.32 -4.10 -11.77
N SER A 106 -1.44 -4.40 -12.72
CA SER A 106 -0.32 -5.31 -12.48
C SER A 106 0.69 -4.69 -11.50
N ALA A 107 1.48 -5.53 -10.82
CA ALA A 107 2.54 -5.07 -9.93
C ALA A 107 3.53 -4.11 -10.62
N TRP A 108 3.85 -4.39 -11.90
CA TRP A 108 4.71 -3.55 -12.71
C TRP A 108 4.07 -2.20 -13.05
N ARG A 109 2.78 -2.20 -13.39
CA ARG A 109 2.06 -0.96 -13.67
C ARG A 109 1.98 -0.06 -12.43
N LEU A 110 1.67 -0.63 -11.27
CA LEU A 110 1.68 0.12 -10.00
C LEU A 110 3.06 0.67 -9.68
N ARG A 111 4.13 -0.10 -9.93
CA ARG A 111 5.51 0.40 -9.80
C ARG A 111 5.76 1.60 -10.71
N GLU A 112 5.44 1.51 -12.00
CA GLU A 112 5.59 2.63 -12.94
C GLU A 112 4.84 3.87 -12.46
N MET A 113 3.58 3.71 -12.04
CA MET A 113 2.78 4.81 -11.52
C MET A 113 3.49 5.48 -10.34
N THR A 114 3.87 4.72 -9.31
CA THR A 114 4.55 5.31 -8.14
C THR A 114 5.89 5.96 -8.46
N HIS A 115 6.59 5.54 -9.52
CA HIS A 115 7.82 6.18 -9.95
C HIS A 115 7.60 7.57 -10.56
N GLU A 116 6.38 7.87 -11.02
CA GLU A 116 5.99 9.19 -11.54
C GLU A 116 5.41 10.11 -10.47
N GLU A 117 5.23 9.63 -9.23
CA GLU A 117 4.59 10.36 -8.15
C GLU A 117 5.61 11.14 -7.30
N ALA A 118 5.23 12.33 -6.87
CA ALA A 118 6.12 13.22 -6.10
C ALA A 118 6.64 12.60 -4.79
N PRO A 119 5.81 11.92 -3.95
CA PRO A 119 6.28 11.38 -2.67
C PRO A 119 7.46 10.42 -2.81
N TRP A 120 7.44 9.54 -3.82
CA TRP A 120 8.58 8.66 -4.07
C TRP A 120 9.76 9.40 -4.70
N LYS A 121 9.52 10.23 -5.73
CA LYS A 121 10.59 10.95 -6.45
C LYS A 121 11.42 11.87 -5.55
N ASN A 122 10.76 12.55 -4.61
CA ASN A 122 11.41 13.53 -3.74
C ASN A 122 12.27 12.85 -2.65
N ASN A 123 11.92 11.62 -2.27
CA ASN A 123 12.56 10.91 -1.17
C ASN A 123 13.46 9.77 -1.63
N PHE A 124 13.40 9.34 -2.89
CA PHE A 124 14.27 8.29 -3.41
C PHE A 124 15.68 8.81 -3.74
N LYS A 125 16.69 8.12 -3.22
CA LYS A 125 18.10 8.30 -3.60
C LYS A 125 18.77 6.95 -3.80
N ALA A 126 19.21 6.70 -5.03
CA ALA A 126 19.86 5.44 -5.39
C ALA A 126 21.06 5.13 -4.46
N GLY A 127 21.05 3.93 -3.86
CA GLY A 127 22.10 3.45 -2.96
C GLY A 127 22.00 3.94 -1.50
N ALA A 128 21.04 4.80 -1.17
CA ALA A 128 20.74 5.16 0.22
C ALA A 128 19.63 4.27 0.81
N LEU A 129 19.63 4.15 2.14
CA LEU A 129 18.71 3.32 2.92
C LEU A 129 17.94 4.17 3.91
N ASN A 130 16.81 3.65 4.43
CA ASN A 130 15.97 4.29 5.44
C ASN A 130 15.47 5.69 5.01
N LEU A 131 15.09 5.81 3.74
CA LEU A 131 14.58 7.06 3.17
C LEU A 131 13.06 7.12 3.37
N GLU A 132 12.64 7.65 4.52
CA GLU A 132 11.22 7.82 4.83
C GLU A 132 10.53 8.76 3.82
N ILE A 133 9.30 8.42 3.44
CA ILE A 133 8.38 9.28 2.71
C ILE A 133 7.48 9.95 3.77
N PRO A 134 7.59 11.26 3.99
CA PRO A 134 6.82 11.96 5.00
C PRO A 134 5.30 11.88 4.76
N LYS A 135 4.53 11.65 5.83
CA LYS A 135 3.06 11.53 5.75
C LYS A 135 2.38 12.82 5.30
N ASP A 136 2.92 13.99 5.65
CA ASP A 136 2.43 15.29 5.19
C ASP A 136 2.66 15.48 3.68
N GLU A 137 3.79 15.00 3.15
CA GLU A 137 4.05 14.99 1.71
C GLU A 137 3.09 14.05 0.96
N MET A 138 2.88 12.83 1.48
CA MET A 138 1.86 11.92 0.96
C MET A 138 0.49 12.60 0.98
N GLN A 139 0.09 13.16 2.11
CA GLN A 139 -1.20 13.83 2.26
C GLN A 139 -1.38 14.95 1.24
N ALA A 140 -0.39 15.82 1.06
CA ALA A 140 -0.44 16.91 0.10
C ALA A 140 -0.60 16.41 -1.34
N PHE A 141 0.16 15.38 -1.72
CA PHE A 141 0.09 14.76 -3.04
C PHE A 141 -1.29 14.13 -3.30
N PHE A 142 -1.76 13.27 -2.38
CA PHE A 142 -3.02 12.54 -2.54
C PHE A 142 -4.25 13.44 -2.46
N LYS A 143 -4.21 14.55 -1.69
CA LYS A 143 -5.26 15.57 -1.73
C LYS A 143 -5.44 16.18 -3.13
N GLY A 144 -4.38 16.27 -3.92
CA GLY A 144 -4.46 16.72 -5.31
C GLY A 144 -5.14 15.72 -6.26
N LEU A 145 -5.32 14.47 -5.83
CA LEU A 145 -5.97 13.41 -6.61
C LEU A 145 -7.45 13.23 -6.27
N VAL A 146 -7.86 13.61 -5.05
CA VAL A 146 -9.27 13.63 -4.62
C VAL A 146 -9.93 14.88 -5.18
N LYS A 147 -11.02 14.71 -5.95
CA LYS A 147 -11.80 15.81 -6.56
C LYS A 147 -13.10 16.06 -5.82
#